data_AF-A0A376W1M1-F1
#
_entry.id   AF-A0A376W1M1-F1
#
_cell.length_a   1.000
_cell.length_b   1.000
_cell.length_c   1.000
_cell.angle_alpha   90.00
_cell.angle_beta   90.00
_cell.angle_gamma   90.00
#
_symmetry.space_group_name_H-M   'P 1'
#
loop_
_entity.id
_entity.type
_entity.pdbx_description
1 polymer ?
#
loop_
_entity_poly.entity_id
_entity_poly.type
_entity_poly.pdbx_seq_one_letter_code
_entity_poly.pdbx_strand_id
1 'polypeptide(L)'
;MNKPMFAAAKGQYERWVISGVGDMMLHPFHIHGTQFRILSENGKPPATHRAGWKDTVKVEGNVSEVLVKFNHDAPKEHAYMAHCHLLEHEDTGMMLGFTV
;
A
#
# COMPACT_ATOMS: atom_id res chain seq x y z
N MET A 1 4.00 -2.59 16.64
CA MET A 1 3.85 -3.88 15.94
C MET A 1 5.18 -4.64 16.04
N ASN A 2 5.23 -5.85 16.60
CA ASN A 2 6.52 -6.47 17.00
C ASN A 2 7.11 -7.43 15.95
N LYS A 3 6.39 -7.67 14.85
CA LYS A 3 6.76 -8.62 13.79
C LYS A 3 6.41 -8.05 12.42
N PRO A 4 7.39 -7.53 11.66
CA PRO A 4 7.21 -7.19 10.26
C PRO A 4 6.78 -8.41 9.44
N MET A 5 5.94 -8.19 8.43
CA MET A 5 5.39 -9.25 7.58
C MET A 5 6.40 -9.72 6.54
N PHE A 6 7.19 -8.79 5.98
CA PHE A 6 8.21 -9.06 4.96
C PHE A 6 9.29 -7.96 4.95
N ALA A 7 10.32 -8.16 4.13
CA ALA A 7 11.36 -7.19 3.82
C ALA A 7 11.31 -6.86 2.32
N ALA A 8 11.01 -5.62 1.96
CA ALA A 8 11.00 -5.15 0.57
C ALA A 8 12.41 -4.78 0.12
N ALA A 9 12.69 -4.89 -1.17
CA ALA A 9 14.00 -4.56 -1.71
C ALA A 9 14.21 -3.04 -1.81
N LYS A 10 15.31 -2.54 -1.23
CA LYS A 10 15.71 -1.13 -1.35
C LYS A 10 16.14 -0.79 -2.78
N GLY A 11 15.65 0.35 -3.28
CA GLY A 11 16.03 0.94 -4.56
C GLY A 11 15.52 0.19 -5.79
N GLN A 12 14.72 -0.88 -5.60
CA GLN A 12 14.17 -1.69 -6.67
C GLN A 12 12.66 -1.45 -6.81
N TYR A 13 12.17 -1.55 -8.05
CA TYR A 13 10.73 -1.48 -8.29
C TYR A 13 10.07 -2.82 -7.96
N GLU A 14 8.98 -2.76 -7.21
CA GLU A 14 8.15 -3.92 -6.90
C GLU A 14 6.70 -3.64 -7.32
N ARG A 15 6.00 -4.70 -7.75
CA ARG A 15 4.56 -4.67 -8.02
C ARG A 15 3.85 -5.20 -6.78
N TRP A 16 3.08 -4.35 -6.13
CA TRP A 16 2.25 -4.75 -5.00
C TRP A 16 0.80 -4.84 -5.45
N VAL A 17 0.17 -5.97 -5.14
CA VAL A 17 -1.22 -6.28 -5.49
C VAL A 17 -2.02 -6.30 -4.20
N ILE A 18 -3.02 -5.42 -4.09
CA ILE A 18 -3.85 -5.24 -2.90
C ILE A 18 -5.28 -5.58 -3.26
N SER A 19 -5.84 -6.58 -2.59
CA SER A 19 -7.20 -7.08 -2.84
C SER A 19 -8.14 -6.71 -1.70
N GLY A 20 -9.30 -6.16 -2.05
CA GLY A 20 -10.46 -6.03 -1.18
C GLY A 20 -11.58 -7.00 -1.54
N VAL A 21 -11.30 -8.05 -2.34
CA VAL A 21 -12.29 -9.09 -2.64
C VAL A 21 -12.62 -9.83 -1.35
N GLY A 22 -13.87 -9.73 -0.91
CA GLY A 22 -14.36 -10.32 0.34
C GLY A 22 -15.33 -9.43 1.09
N ASP A 23 -15.25 -8.11 0.88
CA ASP A 23 -16.19 -7.13 1.40
C ASP A 23 -16.41 -5.98 0.38
N MET A 24 -17.29 -5.04 0.73
CA MET A 24 -17.65 -3.91 -0.14
C MET A 24 -17.30 -2.56 0.49
N MET A 25 -16.50 -2.54 1.57
CA MET A 25 -16.08 -1.30 2.19
C MET A 25 -15.00 -0.61 1.36
N LEU A 26 -14.94 0.72 1.47
CA LEU A 26 -13.86 1.49 0.89
C LEU A 26 -12.63 1.39 1.78
N HIS A 27 -11.51 0.94 1.20
CA HIS A 27 -10.21 0.88 1.83
C HIS A 27 -9.21 1.75 1.04
N PRO A 28 -9.01 3.02 1.41
CA PRO A 28 -7.95 3.84 0.83
C PRO A 28 -6.60 3.29 1.32
N PHE A 29 -5.92 2.46 0.53
CA PHE A 29 -4.73 1.76 0.99
C PHE A 29 -3.49 2.65 0.84
N HIS A 30 -2.83 2.94 1.95
CA HIS A 30 -1.66 3.81 2.07
C HIS A 30 -0.38 3.00 2.32
N ILE A 31 0.75 3.46 1.76
CA ILE A 31 2.07 2.81 1.91
C ILE A 31 3.11 3.88 2.30
N HIS A 32 3.76 3.70 3.44
CA HIS A 32 4.80 4.59 3.95
C HIS A 32 6.09 4.52 3.10
N GLY A 33 6.94 5.56 3.20
CA GLY A 33 8.31 5.54 2.67
C GLY A 33 8.43 5.66 1.15
N THR A 34 7.32 5.88 0.44
CA THR A 34 7.30 5.98 -1.03
C THR A 34 6.23 6.94 -1.53
N GLN A 35 6.44 7.48 -2.72
CA GLN A 35 5.39 7.87 -3.64
C GLN A 35 5.43 6.86 -4.80
N PHE A 36 4.31 6.22 -5.11
CA PHE A 36 4.19 5.16 -6.10
C PHE A 36 3.40 5.59 -7.33
N ARG A 37 3.37 4.72 -8.34
CA ARG A 37 2.52 4.84 -9.53
C ARG A 37 1.43 3.78 -9.47
N ILE A 38 0.18 4.16 -9.72
CA ILE A 38 -0.92 3.19 -9.80
C ILE A 38 -0.88 2.54 -11.19
N LEU A 39 -0.93 1.21 -11.24
CA LEU A 39 -1.03 0.42 -12.48
C LEU A 39 -2.49 0.04 -12.76
N SER A 40 -3.19 -0.37 -11.70
CA SER A 40 -4.64 -0.63 -11.69
C SER A 40 -5.23 -0.06 -10.41
N GLU A 41 -6.29 0.73 -10.52
CA GLU A 41 -7.09 1.22 -9.42
C GLU A 41 -8.46 0.53 -9.44
N ASN A 42 -8.64 -0.42 -8.54
CA ASN A 42 -9.88 -1.16 -8.32
C ASN A 42 -10.43 -1.82 -9.60
N GLY A 43 -9.56 -2.50 -10.32
CA GLY A 43 -9.87 -3.24 -11.56
C GLY A 43 -9.83 -2.40 -12.86
N LYS A 44 -9.45 -1.12 -12.81
CA LYS A 44 -9.37 -0.24 -13.99
C LYS A 44 -8.06 0.54 -14.03
N PRO A 45 -7.58 0.99 -15.20
CA PRO A 45 -6.50 1.97 -15.25
C PRO A 45 -6.85 3.24 -14.46
N PRO A 46 -5.89 3.90 -13.79
CA PRO A 46 -6.17 5.11 -13.03
C PRO A 46 -6.61 6.25 -13.95
N ALA A 47 -7.50 7.11 -13.44
CA ALA A 47 -7.84 8.36 -14.12
C ALA A 47 -6.60 9.25 -14.30
N THR A 48 -6.58 10.08 -15.34
CA THR A 48 -5.39 10.89 -15.71
C THR A 48 -4.84 11.72 -14.55
N HIS A 49 -5.70 12.34 -13.75
CA HIS A 49 -5.30 13.16 -12.60
C HIS A 49 -4.76 12.32 -11.41
N ARG A 50 -4.93 10.99 -11.42
CA ARG A 50 -4.44 10.04 -10.41
C ARG A 50 -3.27 9.19 -10.92
N ALA A 51 -2.90 9.30 -12.20
CA ALA A 51 -1.84 8.53 -12.82
C ALA A 51 -0.41 9.01 -12.47
N GLY A 52 -0.29 10.11 -11.71
CA GLY A 52 0.96 10.67 -11.23
C GLY A 52 1.52 9.96 -10.00
N TRP A 53 2.22 10.72 -9.16
CA TRP A 53 2.74 10.27 -7.86
C TRP A 53 1.62 10.19 -6.84
N LYS A 54 1.46 9.02 -6.23
CA LYS A 54 0.45 8.76 -5.19
C LYS A 54 1.08 7.98 -4.04
N ASP A 55 0.53 8.18 -2.86
CA ASP A 55 0.81 7.39 -1.65
C ASP A 55 -0.39 6.55 -1.22
N THR A 56 -1.52 6.69 -1.92
CA THR A 56 -2.81 6.08 -1.59
C THR A 56 -3.50 5.60 -2.86
N VAL A 57 -4.03 4.39 -2.85
CA VAL A 57 -4.80 3.77 -3.94
C VAL A 57 -6.16 3.28 -3.43
N LYS A 58 -7.22 3.46 -4.22
CA LYS A 58 -8.55 2.93 -3.86
C LYS A 58 -8.55 1.41 -3.90
N VAL A 59 -9.12 0.77 -2.88
CA VAL A 59 -9.48 -0.66 -2.88
C VAL A 59 -10.90 -0.80 -2.33
N GLU A 60 -11.82 -1.39 -3.09
CA GLU A 60 -13.24 -1.52 -2.72
C GLU A 60 -13.88 -2.64 -3.54
N GLY A 61 -14.03 -3.83 -2.94
CA GLY A 61 -14.62 -5.01 -3.59
C GLY A 61 -13.86 -5.52 -4.82
N ASN A 62 -12.65 -5.03 -5.07
CA ASN A 62 -11.83 -5.39 -6.22
C ASN A 62 -10.33 -5.36 -5.88
N VAL A 63 -9.48 -5.44 -6.90
CA VAL A 63 -8.03 -5.50 -6.77
C VAL A 63 -7.38 -4.26 -7.36
N SER A 64 -6.42 -3.69 -6.63
CA SER A 64 -5.54 -2.62 -7.09
C SER A 64 -4.11 -3.12 -7.19
N GLU A 65 -3.35 -2.47 -8.08
CA GLU A 65 -1.95 -2.77 -8.30
C GLU A 65 -1.14 -1.47 -8.39
N VAL A 66 -0.04 -1.42 -7.66
CA VAL A 66 0.86 -0.25 -7.60
C VAL A 66 2.30 -0.65 -7.86
N LEU A 67 3.06 0.26 -8.46
CA LEU A 67 4.50 0.17 -8.68
C LEU A 67 5.21 1.03 -7.63
N VAL A 68 5.79 0.36 -6.63
CA VAL A 68 6.46 0.99 -5.48
C VAL A 68 7.99 0.92 -5.63
N LYS A 69 8.69 1.86 -4.99
CA LYS A 69 10.15 1.80 -4.80
C LYS A 69 10.54 2.55 -3.54
N PHE A 70 11.29 1.89 -2.67
CA PHE A 70 11.73 2.46 -1.40
C PHE A 70 13.20 2.86 -1.47
N ASN A 71 13.52 4.14 -1.21
CA ASN A 71 14.90 4.63 -1.32
C ASN A 71 15.63 4.70 0.04
N HIS A 72 14.91 4.48 1.14
CA HIS A 72 15.40 4.66 2.50
C HIS A 72 15.23 3.37 3.28
N ASP A 73 16.18 3.09 4.19
CA ASP A 73 16.13 1.91 5.06
C ASP A 73 15.01 2.06 6.11
N ALA A 74 14.41 0.94 6.48
CA ALA A 74 13.46 0.85 7.59
C ALA A 74 13.72 -0.43 8.39
N PRO A 75 14.55 -0.37 9.45
CA PRO A 75 14.85 -1.54 10.28
C PRO A 75 13.63 -1.98 11.07
N LYS A 76 13.68 -3.19 11.65
CA LYS A 76 12.54 -3.78 12.37
C LYS A 76 11.97 -2.89 13.48
N GLU A 77 12.83 -2.16 14.17
CA GLU A 77 12.49 -1.27 15.29
C GLU A 77 11.76 0.00 14.82
N HIS A 78 11.89 0.33 13.53
CA HIS A 78 11.32 1.50 12.87
C HIS A 78 10.71 1.13 11.50
N ALA A 79 10.03 -0.02 11.45
CA ALA A 79 9.45 -0.55 10.22
C ALA A 79 8.45 0.44 9.59
N TYR A 80 8.35 0.44 8.26
CA TYR A 80 7.31 1.15 7.54
C TYR A 80 5.96 0.44 7.67
N MET A 81 4.87 1.18 7.48
CA MET A 81 3.51 0.65 7.53
C MET A 81 2.88 0.65 6.14
N ALA A 82 2.03 -0.34 5.90
CA ALA A 82 1.07 -0.36 4.81
C ALA A 82 -0.30 -0.72 5.38
N HIS A 83 -1.31 0.12 5.15
CA HIS A 83 -2.58 0.01 5.85
C HIS A 83 -3.75 0.64 5.10
N CYS A 84 -4.96 0.26 5.51
CA CYS A 84 -6.15 1.02 5.17
C CYS A 84 -6.12 2.36 5.93
N HIS A 85 -6.39 3.46 5.22
CA HIS A 85 -6.42 4.81 5.79
C HIS A 85 -7.83 5.26 6.20
N LEU A 86 -8.80 4.33 6.21
CA LEU A 86 -9.99 4.45 7.03
C LEU A 86 -9.56 4.09 8.46
N LEU A 87 -9.40 5.10 9.30
CA LEU A 87 -8.64 5.02 10.55
C LEU A 87 -9.20 3.95 11.50
N GLU A 88 -10.51 3.79 11.56
CA GLU A 88 -11.12 2.75 12.40
C GLU A 88 -10.76 1.33 11.94
N HIS A 89 -10.50 1.11 10.64
CA HIS A 89 -9.99 -0.17 10.15
C HIS A 89 -8.51 -0.36 10.51
N GLU A 90 -7.70 0.70 10.44
CA GLU A 90 -6.29 0.68 10.89
C GLU A 90 -6.20 0.30 12.38
N ASP A 91 -6.93 1.03 13.24
CA ASP A 91 -6.94 0.87 14.69
C ASP A 91 -7.43 -0.52 15.12
N THR A 92 -8.27 -1.14 14.30
CA THR A 92 -8.76 -2.52 14.52
C THR A 92 -7.93 -3.61 13.84
N GLY A 93 -6.78 -3.25 13.25
CA GLY A 93 -5.74 -4.17 12.85
C GLY A 93 -5.51 -4.32 11.34
N MET A 94 -6.16 -3.53 10.49
CA MET A 94 -5.93 -3.56 9.02
C MET A 94 -4.65 -2.81 8.63
N MET A 95 -3.54 -3.24 9.21
CA MET A 95 -2.21 -2.66 9.04
C MET A 95 -1.15 -3.76 9.14
N LEU A 96 -0.11 -3.64 8.31
CA LEU A 96 1.10 -4.47 8.40
C LEU A 96 2.34 -3.59 8.46
N GLY A 97 3.37 -4.09 9.14
CA GLY A 97 4.70 -3.51 9.12
C GLY A 97 5.61 -4.25 8.14
N PHE A 98 6.51 -3.55 7.47
CA PHE A 98 7.53 -4.14 6.60
C PHE A 98 8.87 -3.42 6.77
N THR A 99 9.97 -4.14 6.57
CA THR A 99 11.32 -3.55 6.56
C THR A 99 11.75 -3.25 5.13
N VAL A 100 12.71 -2.34 4.99
CA VAL A 100 13.40 -2.02 3.73
C VAL A 100 14.90 -2.00 3.99
#